data_AF-A0A7X8PC00-F1
#
_entry.id   AF-A0A7X8PC00-F1
#
_cell.length_a   1.000
_cell.length_b   1.000
_cell.length_c   1.000
_cell.angle_alpha   90.00
_cell.angle_beta   90.00
_cell.angle_gamma   90.00
#
_symmetry.space_group_name_H-M   'P 1'
#
loop_
_entity.id
_entity.type
_entity.pdbx_description
1 polymer ?
#
loop_
_entity_poly.entity_id
_entity_poly.type
_entity_poly.pdbx_seq_one_letter_code
_entity_poly.pdbx_strand_id
1 'polypeptide(L)'
;MTRAKVRGVWWNRPANGPSDPERLQAIADWCETLAPTEQGVGFRRAIEELDFGAGADPAMQKAARQWIALLADSGAFESAAIAMIPRSAIYTCGRLADCEFVAEIMLHDGSAAHSRFAQCLSMSLLAALMRALAVQLTETHVLAPN
;
A
#
# COMPACT_ATOMS: atom_id res chain seq x y z
N MET A 1 29.15 -1.38 -25.44
CA MET A 1 28.40 -0.94 -24.25
C MET A 1 27.21 -1.87 -24.03
N THR A 2 27.38 -2.84 -23.14
CA THR A 2 26.37 -3.86 -22.81
C THR A 2 25.30 -3.23 -21.93
N ARG A 3 24.04 -3.22 -22.41
CA ARG A 3 22.87 -2.82 -21.61
C ARG A 3 22.84 -3.66 -20.34
N ALA A 4 23.00 -3.01 -19.19
CA ALA A 4 22.81 -3.65 -17.90
C ALA A 4 21.38 -4.21 -17.86
N LYS A 5 21.30 -5.53 -17.68
CA LYS A 5 20.08 -6.28 -17.41
C LYS A 5 19.44 -5.63 -16.17
N VAL A 6 18.36 -4.87 -16.36
CA VAL A 6 17.58 -4.30 -15.25
C VAL A 6 17.12 -5.48 -14.41
N ARG A 7 17.75 -5.67 -13.25
CA ARG A 7 17.39 -6.69 -12.28
C ARG A 7 15.92 -6.45 -11.90
N GLY A 8 15.12 -7.51 -12.01
CA GLY A 8 13.66 -7.46 -11.96
C GLY A 8 13.12 -6.59 -10.82
N VAL A 9 12.16 -5.74 -11.17
CA VAL A 9 11.42 -4.91 -10.22
C VAL A 9 10.49 -5.82 -9.43
N TRP A 10 11.03 -6.32 -8.33
CA TRP A 10 10.50 -7.27 -7.35
C TRP A 10 9.21 -6.87 -6.60
N TRP A 11 8.49 -5.81 -7.02
CA TRP A 11 7.27 -5.28 -6.35
C TRP A 11 6.35 -4.55 -7.33
N ASN A 12 5.74 -5.22 -8.31
CA ASN A 12 5.06 -4.51 -9.41
C ASN A 12 3.77 -5.19 -9.91
N ARG A 13 2.90 -5.71 -9.03
CA ARG A 13 1.51 -5.99 -9.45
C ARG A 13 0.56 -6.24 -8.28
N PRO A 14 -0.73 -5.89 -8.39
CA PRO A 14 -1.76 -6.42 -7.50
C PRO A 14 -1.89 -7.94 -7.65
N ALA A 15 -2.50 -8.55 -6.63
CA ALA A 15 -2.80 -9.97 -6.54
C ALA A 15 -3.28 -10.56 -7.86
N ASN A 16 -2.64 -11.63 -8.32
CA ASN A 16 -3.37 -12.63 -9.09
C ASN A 16 -4.25 -13.42 -8.10
N GLY A 17 -5.41 -12.82 -7.81
CA GLY A 17 -6.46 -13.22 -6.87
C GLY A 17 -7.33 -12.00 -6.60
N PRO A 18 -8.64 -12.12 -6.31
CA PRO A 18 -9.55 -10.99 -6.34
C PRO A 18 -9.34 -10.07 -5.11
N SER A 19 -8.31 -9.24 -5.16
CA SER A 19 -8.36 -7.97 -4.45
C SER A 19 -9.45 -7.17 -5.17
N ASP A 20 -10.63 -7.15 -4.57
CA ASP A 20 -11.76 -6.38 -5.05
C ASP A 20 -11.43 -4.88 -4.88
N PRO A 21 -11.40 -4.07 -5.95
CA PRO A 21 -11.19 -2.63 -5.86
C PRO A 21 -12.11 -1.97 -4.81
N GLU A 22 -13.34 -2.46 -4.66
CA GLU A 22 -14.29 -1.96 -3.65
C GLU A 22 -13.81 -2.27 -2.23
N ARG A 23 -13.28 -3.48 -1.99
CA ARG A 23 -12.71 -3.87 -0.69
C ARG A 23 -11.50 -3.02 -0.32
N LEU A 24 -10.62 -2.76 -1.28
CA LEU A 24 -9.45 -1.90 -1.06
C LEU A 24 -9.88 -0.45 -0.73
N GLN A 25 -10.88 0.08 -1.44
CA GLN A 25 -11.44 1.39 -1.13
C GLN A 25 -12.09 1.43 0.26
N ALA A 26 -12.82 0.38 0.66
CA ALA A 26 -13.42 0.29 1.99
C ALA A 26 -12.36 0.22 3.10
N ILE A 27 -11.23 -0.44 2.87
CA ILE A 27 -10.11 -0.45 3.82
C ILE A 27 -9.45 0.92 3.88
N ALA A 28 -9.30 1.61 2.75
CA ALA A 28 -8.78 2.97 2.75
C ALA A 28 -9.66 3.94 3.54
N ASP A 29 -10.97 3.92 3.29
CA ASP A 29 -11.96 4.72 4.03
C ASP A 29 -11.90 4.39 5.53
N TRP A 30 -11.78 3.11 5.88
CA TRP A 30 -11.68 2.69 7.28
C TRP A 30 -10.38 3.15 7.95
N CYS A 31 -9.22 3.03 7.29
CA CYS A 31 -7.95 3.54 7.81
C CYS A 31 -8.02 5.03 8.18
N GLU A 32 -8.70 5.84 7.36
CA GLU A 32 -8.90 7.28 7.62
C GLU A 32 -9.72 7.54 8.90
N THR A 33 -10.57 6.61 9.33
CA THR A 33 -11.37 6.72 10.58
C THR A 33 -10.64 6.29 11.85
N LEU A 34 -9.52 5.57 11.74
CA LEU A 34 -8.83 4.99 12.89
C LEU A 34 -8.10 6.06 13.72
N ALA A 35 -8.26 5.97 15.04
CA ALA A 35 -7.50 6.79 15.96
C ALA A 35 -6.02 6.36 16.02
N PRO A 36 -5.10 7.23 16.48
CA PRO A 36 -3.69 6.88 16.65
C PRO A 36 -3.45 5.64 17.52
N THR A 37 -4.34 5.32 18.46
CA THR A 37 -4.26 4.14 19.32
C THR A 37 -4.72 2.84 18.62
N GLU A 38 -5.33 2.93 17.45
CA GLU A 38 -5.96 1.81 16.74
C GLU A 38 -5.17 1.37 15.49
N GLN A 39 -4.05 2.04 15.19
CA GLN A 39 -3.22 1.81 14.00
C GLN A 39 -2.88 0.33 13.76
N GLY A 40 -2.58 -0.43 14.83
CA GLY A 40 -2.25 -1.85 14.72
C GLY A 40 -3.37 -2.71 14.10
N VAL A 41 -4.64 -2.36 14.31
CA VAL A 41 -5.77 -3.07 13.65
C VAL A 41 -5.83 -2.73 12.17
N GLY A 42 -5.57 -1.47 11.81
CA GLY A 42 -5.46 -1.02 10.41
C GLY A 42 -4.38 -1.80 9.66
N PHE A 43 -3.19 -1.92 10.24
CA PHE A 43 -2.08 -2.70 9.65
C PHE A 43 -2.43 -4.17 9.45
N ARG A 44 -3.00 -4.84 10.45
CA ARG A 44 -3.38 -6.26 10.34
C ARG A 44 -4.36 -6.53 9.22
N ARG A 45 -5.28 -5.60 8.93
CA ARG A 45 -6.21 -5.76 7.81
C ARG A 45 -5.56 -5.41 6.48
N ALA A 46 -4.84 -4.30 6.40
CA ALA A 46 -4.22 -3.85 5.16
C ALA A 46 -3.14 -4.81 4.65
N ILE A 47 -2.37 -5.45 5.55
CA ILE A 47 -1.33 -6.41 5.19
C ILE A 47 -1.90 -7.68 4.57
N GLU A 48 -3.14 -8.07 4.89
CA GLU A 48 -3.79 -9.25 4.30
C GLU A 48 -4.14 -9.02 2.83
N GLU A 49 -4.39 -7.78 2.43
CA GLU A 49 -4.74 -7.41 1.05
C GLU A 49 -3.54 -7.22 0.13
N LEU A 50 -2.33 -7.08 0.70
CA LEU A 50 -1.14 -6.91 -0.11
C LEU A 50 -0.84 -8.15 -0.92
N ASP A 51 -0.54 -7.96 -2.20
CA ASP A 51 0.19 -8.93 -3.01
C ASP A 51 1.60 -8.44 -3.30
N PHE A 52 2.52 -9.39 -3.31
CA PHE A 52 3.94 -9.17 -3.59
C PHE A 52 4.27 -9.46 -5.06
N GLY A 53 3.25 -9.76 -5.88
CA GLY A 53 3.34 -9.97 -7.32
C GLY A 53 3.53 -11.44 -7.71
N ALA A 54 3.16 -11.75 -8.96
CA ALA A 54 3.31 -13.08 -9.53
C ALA A 54 4.78 -13.52 -9.57
N GLY A 55 5.06 -14.73 -9.07
CA GLY A 55 6.40 -15.32 -9.05
C GLY A 55 7.29 -14.84 -7.90
N ALA A 56 6.78 -14.03 -6.96
CA ALA A 56 7.49 -13.75 -5.72
C ALA A 56 7.58 -15.04 -4.88
N ASP A 57 8.80 -15.35 -4.41
CA ASP A 57 9.07 -16.51 -3.56
C ASP A 57 8.16 -16.50 -2.31
N PRO A 58 7.32 -17.53 -2.10
CA PRO A 58 6.41 -17.61 -0.95
C PRO A 58 7.13 -17.43 0.40
N ALA A 59 8.37 -17.91 0.53
CA ALA A 59 9.15 -17.74 1.76
C ALA A 59 9.50 -16.26 1.99
N MET A 60 9.91 -15.56 0.94
CA MET A 60 10.20 -14.12 0.99
C MET A 60 8.94 -13.29 1.25
N GLN A 61 7.80 -13.63 0.63
CA GLN A 61 6.52 -12.96 0.91
C GLN A 61 6.13 -13.11 2.39
N LYS A 62 6.23 -14.33 2.92
CA LYS A 62 5.96 -14.61 4.33
C LYS A 62 6.88 -13.81 5.24
N ALA A 63 8.18 -13.78 4.95
CA ALA A 63 9.15 -13.02 5.72
C ALA A 63 8.86 -11.50 5.69
N ALA A 64 8.48 -10.96 4.53
CA ALA A 64 8.12 -9.56 4.40
C ALA A 64 6.85 -9.22 5.21
N ARG A 65 5.81 -10.07 5.13
CA ARG A 65 4.59 -9.90 5.95
C ARG A 65 4.91 -9.94 7.45
N GLN A 66 5.74 -10.89 7.88
CA GLN A 66 6.17 -11.01 9.28
C GLN A 66 6.96 -9.79 9.73
N TRP A 67 7.83 -9.25 8.89
CA TRP A 67 8.60 -8.05 9.20
C TRP A 67 7.72 -6.81 9.35
N ILE A 68 6.77 -6.60 8.44
CA ILE A 68 5.81 -5.49 8.53
C ILE A 68 4.93 -5.64 9.78
N ALA A 69 4.45 -6.84 10.07
CA ALA A 69 3.68 -7.12 11.28
C ALA A 69 4.48 -6.81 12.55
N LEU A 70 5.75 -7.22 12.61
CA LEU A 70 6.64 -6.92 13.74
C LEU A 70 6.84 -5.41 13.93
N LEU A 71 7.02 -4.65 12.83
CA LEU A 71 7.11 -3.20 12.90
C LEU A 71 5.83 -2.59 13.47
N ALA A 72 4.66 -3.01 12.99
CA ALA A 72 3.38 -2.53 13.50
C ALA A 72 3.17 -2.88 14.98
N ASP A 73 3.48 -4.13 15.39
CA ASP A 73 3.34 -4.59 16.77
C ASP A 73 4.30 -3.86 17.72
N SER A 74 5.46 -3.41 17.23
CA SER A 74 6.41 -2.60 18.00
C SER A 74 6.01 -1.14 18.16
N GLY A 75 4.94 -0.69 17.49
CA GLY A 75 4.53 0.71 17.44
C GLY A 75 5.29 1.57 16.43
N ALA A 76 6.19 0.98 15.63
CA ALA A 76 6.91 1.65 14.54
C ALA A 76 6.02 1.80 13.28
N PHE A 77 4.86 2.43 13.44
CA PHE A 77 3.79 2.45 12.43
C PHE A 77 4.19 3.16 11.15
N GLU A 78 4.90 4.28 11.19
CA GLU A 78 5.36 4.97 9.99
C GLU A 78 6.34 4.10 9.19
N SER A 79 7.25 3.41 9.90
CA SER A 79 8.17 2.45 9.28
C SER A 79 7.43 1.27 8.67
N ALA A 80 6.41 0.76 9.36
CA ALA A 80 5.55 -0.31 8.84
C ALA A 80 4.80 0.13 7.57
N ALA A 81 4.25 1.35 7.55
CA ALA A 81 3.58 1.90 6.37
C ALA A 81 4.53 2.01 5.19
N ILE A 82 5.72 2.59 5.39
CA ILE A 82 6.73 2.73 4.34
C ILE A 82 7.19 1.35 3.82
N ALA A 83 7.32 0.35 4.70
CA ALA A 83 7.68 -1.01 4.31
C ALA A 83 6.61 -1.70 3.44
N MET A 84 5.35 -1.27 3.52
CA MET A 84 4.25 -1.74 2.67
C MET A 84 4.22 -1.06 1.30
N ILE A 85 4.82 0.12 1.16
CA ILE A 85 4.84 0.86 -0.11
C ILE A 85 5.83 0.19 -1.08
N PRO A 86 5.42 -0.14 -2.31
CA PRO A 86 6.33 -0.69 -3.32
C PRO A 86 7.55 0.20 -3.52
N ARG A 87 8.76 -0.38 -3.60
CA ARG A 87 10.01 0.40 -3.79
C ARG A 87 10.04 1.25 -5.06
N SER A 88 9.23 0.89 -6.05
CA SER A 88 9.09 1.58 -7.32
C SER A 88 8.07 2.74 -7.27
N ALA A 89 7.29 2.84 -6.20
CA ALA A 89 6.31 3.90 -6.01
C ALA A 89 6.97 5.18 -5.50
N ILE A 90 6.36 6.30 -5.86
CA ILE A 90 6.64 7.61 -5.27
C ILE A 90 5.54 7.87 -4.25
N TYR A 91 5.92 8.37 -3.07
CA TYR A 91 4.95 8.80 -2.08
C TYR A 91 5.30 10.18 -1.55
N THR A 92 4.27 10.95 -1.25
CA THR A 92 4.38 12.22 -0.52
C THR A 92 3.39 12.19 0.63
N CYS A 93 3.71 12.85 1.74
CA CYS A 93 2.82 12.93 2.88
C CYS A 93 3.15 14.14 3.75
N GLY A 94 2.18 14.57 4.56
CA GLY A 94 2.33 15.75 5.39
C GLY A 94 1.22 15.89 6.42
N ARG A 95 1.43 16.86 7.31
CA ARG A 95 0.43 17.29 8.30
C ARG A 95 -0.15 18.63 7.86
N LEU A 96 -1.47 18.73 7.84
CA LEU A 96 -2.21 19.94 7.55
C LEU A 96 -2.31 20.85 8.80
N ALA A 97 -2.80 22.08 8.59
CA ALA A 97 -2.87 23.09 9.64
C ALA A 97 -3.88 22.74 10.75
N ASP A 98 -4.92 21.99 10.41
CA ASP A 98 -5.94 21.42 11.31
C ASP A 98 -5.45 20.19 12.10
N CYS A 99 -4.16 19.83 11.95
CA CYS A 99 -3.52 18.66 12.54
C CYS A 99 -3.96 17.31 11.93
N GLU A 100 -4.68 17.29 10.82
CA GLU A 100 -4.93 16.08 10.05
C GLU A 100 -3.72 15.70 9.18
N PHE A 101 -3.68 14.45 8.75
CA PHE A 101 -2.61 13.91 7.92
C PHE A 101 -3.14 13.50 6.55
N VAL A 102 -2.34 13.78 5.53
CA VAL A 102 -2.62 13.42 4.14
C VAL A 102 -1.40 12.77 3.50
N ALA A 103 -1.66 11.89 2.54
CA ALA A 103 -0.64 11.26 1.72
C ALA A 103 -1.11 11.09 0.27
N GLU A 104 -0.15 10.99 -0.64
CA GLU A 104 -0.33 10.60 -2.03
C GLU A 104 0.65 9.48 -2.35
N ILE A 105 0.18 8.46 -3.06
CA ILE A 105 1.03 7.37 -3.56
C ILE A 105 0.78 7.22 -5.05
N MET A 106 1.86 7.23 -5.83
CA MET A 106 1.89 6.95 -7.25
C MET A 106 2.70 5.67 -7.50
N LEU A 107 2.04 4.66 -8.03
CA LEU A 107 2.63 3.37 -8.40
C LEU A 107 3.40 3.48 -9.72
N HIS A 108 4.24 2.48 -9.98
CA HIS A 108 5.15 2.49 -11.13
C HIS A 108 4.48 2.55 -12.51
N ASP A 109 3.22 2.15 -12.61
CA ASP A 109 2.43 2.16 -13.84
C ASP A 109 1.68 3.48 -14.06
N GLY A 110 1.81 4.43 -13.12
CA GLY A 110 1.14 5.72 -13.15
C GLY A 110 -0.14 5.76 -12.32
N SER A 111 -0.64 4.62 -11.82
CA SER A 111 -1.81 4.59 -10.93
C SER A 111 -1.50 5.38 -9.67
N ALA A 112 -2.31 6.39 -9.35
CA ALA A 112 -2.08 7.24 -8.19
C ALA A 112 -3.36 7.49 -7.41
N ALA A 113 -3.22 7.67 -6.11
CA ALA A 113 -4.32 8.09 -5.27
C ALA A 113 -3.85 8.90 -4.06
N HIS A 114 -4.74 9.77 -3.61
CA HIS A 114 -4.60 10.51 -2.36
C HIS A 114 -5.40 9.82 -1.25
N SER A 115 -4.88 9.87 -0.03
CA SER A 115 -5.76 9.79 1.13
C SER A 115 -6.63 11.02 1.20
N ARG A 116 -7.76 10.93 1.88
CA ARG A 116 -8.52 12.09 2.34
C ARG A 116 -7.84 12.61 3.61
N PHE A 117 -8.53 12.60 4.74
CA PHE A 117 -8.00 13.06 6.01
C PHE A 117 -7.88 11.90 6.98
N ALA A 118 -6.70 11.70 7.56
CA ALA A 118 -6.48 10.71 8.60
C ALA A 118 -5.97 11.36 9.89
N GLN A 119 -6.27 10.73 11.02
CA GLN A 119 -5.84 11.23 12.34
C GLN A 119 -4.35 10.95 12.64
N CYS A 120 -3.68 10.14 11.82
CA CYS A 120 -2.25 9.86 11.94
C CYS A 120 -1.61 9.57 10.58
N LEU A 121 -0.29 9.82 10.50
CA LEU A 121 0.47 9.75 9.25
C LEU A 121 0.46 8.35 8.64
N SER A 122 0.67 7.31 9.44
CA SER A 122 0.72 5.93 8.94
C SER A 122 -0.59 5.49 8.28
N MET A 123 -1.74 5.89 8.83
CA MET A 123 -3.05 5.58 8.26
C MET A 123 -3.32 6.37 6.98
N SER A 124 -2.85 7.62 6.88
CA SER A 124 -2.91 8.36 5.61
C SER A 124 -2.13 7.63 4.51
N LEU A 125 -0.93 7.13 4.81
CA LEU A 125 -0.11 6.35 3.88
C LEU A 125 -0.79 5.04 3.48
N LEU A 126 -1.34 4.28 4.44
CA LEU A 126 -2.08 3.05 4.13
C LEU A 126 -3.32 3.33 3.28
N ALA A 127 -4.09 4.36 3.61
CA ALA A 127 -5.27 4.74 2.84
C ALA A 127 -4.88 5.06 1.39
N ALA A 128 -3.90 5.95 1.18
CA ALA A 128 -3.40 6.28 -0.15
C ALA A 128 -2.93 5.04 -0.92
N LEU A 129 -2.22 4.11 -0.25
CA LEU A 129 -1.72 2.89 -0.87
C LEU A 129 -2.86 1.97 -1.32
N MET A 130 -3.83 1.71 -0.45
CA MET A 130 -4.99 0.87 -0.76
C MET A 130 -5.79 1.46 -1.93
N ARG A 131 -5.99 2.78 -1.97
CA ARG A 131 -6.67 3.45 -3.08
C ARG A 131 -5.87 3.33 -4.38
N ALA A 132 -4.56 3.53 -4.34
CA ALA A 132 -3.71 3.46 -5.53
C ALA A 132 -3.71 2.04 -6.11
N LEU A 133 -3.70 1.01 -5.26
CA LEU A 133 -3.85 -0.39 -5.68
C LEU A 133 -5.25 -0.66 -6.27
N ALA A 134 -6.31 -0.07 -5.70
CA ALA A 134 -7.67 -0.18 -6.24
C ALA A 134 -7.79 0.43 -7.65
N VAL A 135 -7.16 1.60 -7.87
CA VAL A 135 -7.07 2.25 -9.18
C VAL A 135 -6.34 1.35 -10.17
N GLN A 136 -5.16 0.85 -9.80
CA GLN A 136 -4.35 -0.05 -10.63
C GLN A 136 -5.13 -1.30 -11.07
N LEU A 137 -5.89 -1.91 -10.16
CA LEU A 137 -6.73 -3.06 -10.47
C LEU A 137 -7.86 -2.72 -11.45
N THR A 138 -8.51 -1.57 -11.24
CA THR A 138 -9.59 -1.09 -12.11
C THR A 138 -9.07 -0.82 -13.52
N GLU A 139 -7.93 -0.13 -13.64
CA GLU A 139 -7.31 0.19 -14.93
C GLU A 139 -6.79 -1.06 -15.65
N THR A 140 -6.19 -2.01 -14.92
CA THR A 140 -5.75 -3.29 -15.47
C THR A 140 -6.91 -4.11 -16.03
N HIS A 141 -8.07 -4.09 -15.37
CA HIS A 141 -9.27 -4.79 -15.82
C HIS A 141 -9.88 -4.15 -17.09
N VAL A 142 -9.76 -2.83 -17.26
CA VAL A 142 -10.22 -2.14 -18.48
C VAL A 142 -9.34 -2.49 -19.69
N LEU A 143 -8.03 -2.70 -19.48
CA LEU A 143 -7.06 -2.99 -20.55
C LEU A 143 -6.97 -4.47 -20.96
N ALA A 144 -7.63 -5.37 -20.24
CA ALA A 144 -7.75 -6.78 -20.58
C ALA A 144 -9.21 -7.15 -20.95
N PRO A 145 -9.78 -6.61 -22.05
CA PRO A 145 -11.05 -7.09 -22.52
C PRO A 145 -10.91 -8.55 -23.00
N ASN A 146 -11.87 -9.39 -22.62
CA ASN A 146 -11.99 -10.80 -22.98
C ASN A 146 -11.71 -11.09 -24.45
#